data_AF-A0A946ULJ9-F1
#
_entry.id   AF-A0A946ULJ9-F1
#
_cell.length_a   1.000
_cell.length_b   1.000
_cell.length_c   1.000
_cell.angle_alpha   90.00
_cell.angle_beta   90.00
_cell.angle_gamma   90.00
#
_symmetry.space_group_name_H-M   'P 1'
#
loop_
_entity.id
_entity.type
_entity.pdbx_description
1 polymer ?
#
loop_
_entity_poly.entity_id
_entity_poly.type
_entity_poly.pdbx_seq_one_letter_code
_entity_poly.pdbx_strand_id
1 'polypeptide(L)' 'MKSAVDYLDWESVPLETVNPMMQRRIISGELMTVARIWFKDGFLVPRHSHHNEQITQVLQPELQ' A
#
# COMPACT_ATOMS: atom_id res chain seq x y z
N MET A 1 -26.68 -2.68 -18.29
CA MET A 1 -26.50 -3.57 -17.14
C MET A 1 -25.22 -3.14 -16.44
N LYS A 2 -25.29 -2.41 -15.31
CA LYS A 2 -24.09 -2.10 -14.52
C LYS A 2 -23.70 -3.39 -13.82
N SER A 3 -22.50 -3.91 -14.08
CA SER A 3 -21.91 -4.94 -13.25
C SER A 3 -21.89 -4.44 -11.79
N ALA A 4 -22.30 -5.29 -10.85
CA ALA A 4 -22.11 -5.01 -9.44
C ALA A 4 -20.59 -4.97 -9.20
N VAL A 5 -20.08 -3.80 -8.82
CA VAL A 5 -18.68 -3.63 -8.42
C VAL A 5 -18.70 -3.47 -6.92
N ASP A 6 -17.97 -4.33 -6.23
CA ASP A 6 -17.77 -4.21 -4.79
C ASP A 6 -16.77 -3.07 -4.53
N TYR A 7 -17.21 -2.08 -3.76
CA TYR A 7 -16.34 -1.01 -3.30
C TYR A 7 -15.69 -1.44 -1.99
N LEU A 8 -14.37 -1.25 -1.89
CA LEU A 8 -13.65 -1.44 -0.66
C LEU A 8 -13.21 -0.09 -0.10
N ASP A 9 -13.58 0.18 1.14
CA ASP A 9 -13.09 1.35 1.88
C ASP A 9 -11.68 1.05 2.41
N TRP A 10 -10.76 1.99 2.23
CA TRP A 10 -9.42 1.87 2.81
C TRP A 10 -9.48 1.69 4.32
N GLU A 11 -10.41 2.35 5.02
CA GLU A 11 -10.54 2.23 6.48
C GLU A 11 -10.95 0.82 6.93
N SER A 12 -11.57 0.04 6.05
CA SER A 12 -11.89 -1.36 6.30
C SER A 12 -10.71 -2.31 6.12
N VAL A 13 -9.64 -1.89 5.43
CA VAL A 13 -8.43 -2.70 5.22
C VAL A 13 -7.55 -2.61 6.47
N PRO A 14 -7.09 -3.74 7.04
CA PRO A 14 -6.23 -3.72 8.22
C PRO A 14 -4.98 -2.87 8.00
N LEU A 15 -4.71 -1.96 8.94
CA LEU A 15 -3.44 -1.24 9.00
C LEU A 15 -2.40 -2.15 9.65
N GLU A 16 -1.57 -2.78 8.83
CA GLU A 16 -0.48 -3.63 9.27
C GLU A 16 0.70 -2.76 9.74
N THR A 17 1.19 -3.03 10.95
CA THR A 17 2.50 -2.52 11.39
C THR A 17 3.56 -3.54 11.01
N VAL A 18 4.29 -3.27 9.93
CA VAL A 18 5.34 -4.18 9.42
C VAL A 18 6.55 -4.14 10.34
N ASN A 19 6.90 -2.93 10.79
CA ASN A 19 7.94 -2.68 11.78
C ASN A 19 7.68 -1.29 12.42
N PRO A 20 8.43 -0.87 13.46
CA PRO A 20 8.19 0.41 14.13
C PRO A 20 8.24 1.67 13.25
N MET A 21 8.79 1.58 12.04
CA MET A 21 9.01 2.67 11.09
C MET A 21 8.12 2.60 9.83
N MET A 22 7.38 1.50 9.65
CA MET A 22 6.59 1.26 8.45
C MET A 22 5.24 0.64 8.79
N GLN A 23 4.19 1.27 8.28
CA GLN A 23 2.84 0.72 8.28
C GLN A 23 2.31 0.65 6.86
N ARG A 24 1.37 -0.27 6.62
CA ARG A 24 0.73 -0.40 5.31
C ARG A 24 -0.69 -0.92 5.38
N ARG A 25 -1.47 -0.59 4.37
CA ARG A 25 -2.70 -1.31 3.98
C ARG A 25 -2.43 -1.96 2.65
N ILE A 26 -2.81 -3.23 2.51
CA ILE A 26 -2.55 -4.02 1.30
C ILE A 26 -3.83 -4.71 0.84
N ILE A 27 -4.08 -4.64 -0.47
CA ILE A 27 -5.15 -5.37 -1.14
C ILE A 27 -4.48 -6.17 -2.26
N SER A 28 -4.65 -7.49 -2.24
CA SER A 28 -4.14 -8.38 -3.27
C SER A 28 -5.29 -9.03 -4.00
N GLY A 29 -5.38 -8.77 -5.29
CA GLY A 29 -6.23 -9.52 -6.21
C GLY A 29 -5.41 -10.60 -6.95
N GLU A 30 -6.05 -11.22 -7.93
CA GLU A 30 -5.42 -12.29 -8.73
C GLU A 30 -4.21 -11.82 -9.53
N LEU A 31 -4.26 -10.60 -10.08
CA LEU A 31 -3.25 -10.09 -11.02
C LEU A 31 -2.47 -8.88 -10.51
N MET A 32 -2.92 -8.24 -9.44
CA MET A 32 -2.33 -6.98 -8.95
C MET A 32 -2.43 -6.90 -7.45
N THR A 33 -1.41 -6.28 -6.85
CA THR A 33 -1.43 -5.83 -5.47
C THR A 33 -1.39 -4.30 -5.44
N VAL A 34 -2.28 -3.71 -4.66
CA VAL A 34 -2.30 -2.27 -4.38
C VAL A 34 -1.99 -2.08 -2.91
N ALA A 35 -1.04 -1.20 -2.61
CA ALA A 35 -0.66 -0.89 -1.24
C ALA A 35 -0.69 0.62 -1.00
N ARG A 36 -1.20 1.01 0.16
CA ARG A 36 -0.98 2.35 0.74
C ARG A 36 0.02 2.18 1.87
N ILE A 37 1.14 2.89 1.79
CA ILE A 37 2.28 2.70 2.67
C ILE A 37 2.63 4.02 3.33
N TRP A 38 2.92 3.96 4.63
CA TRP A 38 3.40 5.09 5.42
C TRP A 38 4.77 4.76 5.98
N PHE A 39 5.68 5.71 5.87
CA PHE A 39 7.02 5.64 6.41
C PHE A 39 7.20 6.76 7.43
N LYS A 40 7.87 6.44 8.54
CA LYS A 40 8.40 7.48 9.43
C LYS A 40 9.64 8.11 8.81
N ASP A 41 9.92 9.34 9.21
CA ASP A 41 11.13 10.05 8.78
C ASP A 41 12.40 9.21 9.04
N GLY A 42 13.34 9.27 8.10
CA GLY A 42 14.56 8.48 8.13
C GLY A 42 14.43 6.99 7.75
N PHE A 43 13.23 6.49 7.41
CA PHE A 43 13.10 5.11 6.93
C PHE A 43 13.78 4.90 5.57
N LEU A 44 14.62 3.87 5.47
CA LEU A 44 15.29 3.48 4.24
C LEU A 44 14.62 2.24 3.66
N VAL A 45 14.05 2.38 2.46
CA VAL A 45 13.51 1.24 1.71
C VAL A 45 14.68 0.43 1.13
N PRO A 46 14.87 -0.84 1.52
CA PRO A 46 15.94 -1.67 0.98
C PRO A 46 15.78 -1.90 -0.51
N ARG A 47 16.88 -1.91 -1.26
CA ARG A 47 16.87 -2.29 -2.67
C ARG A 47 16.44 -3.74 -2.83
N HIS A 48 15.46 -3.98 -3.69
CA HIS A 48 14.97 -5.32 -4.03
C HIS A 48 14.44 -5.33 -5.47
N SER A 49 14.14 -6.51 -6.01
CA SER A 49 13.62 -6.68 -7.37
C SER A 49 12.53 -7.73 -7.43
N HIS A 50 11.54 -7.51 -8.29
CA HIS A 50 10.49 -8.47 -8.62
C HIS A 50 10.40 -8.62 -10.14
N HIS A 51 9.80 -9.72 -10.61
CA HIS A 51 9.50 -9.85 -12.04
C HIS A 51 8.34 -8.96 -12.49
N ASN A 52 7.43 -8.63 -11.57
CA ASN A 52 6.26 -7.78 -11.81
C ASN A 52 6.65 -6.30 -11.80
N GLU A 53 6.01 -5.52 -12.66
CA GLU A 53 6.15 -4.05 -12.67
C GLU A 53 5.60 -3.45 -11.37
N GLN A 54 6.30 -2.45 -10.85
CA GLN A 54 5.87 -1.67 -9.69
C GLN A 54 5.81 -0.19 -10.07
N ILE A 55 4.65 0.41 -9.85
CA ILE A 55 4.43 1.85 -10.01
C ILE A 55 4.20 2.44 -8.61
N THR A 56 4.87 3.55 -8.32
CA THR A 56 4.77 4.21 -7.01
C THR A 56 4.44 5.68 -7.20
N GLN A 57 3.42 6.14 -6.49
CA GLN A 57 3.05 7.55 -6.42
C GLN A 57 3.20 8.04 -4.99
N VAL A 58 3.91 9.15 -4.81
CA VAL A 58 3.93 9.87 -3.53
C VAL A 58 2.69 10.76 -3.49
N LEU A 59 1.76 10.45 -2.58
CA LEU A 59 0.50 11.18 -2.48
C LEU A 59 0.67 12.47 -1.66
N GLN A 60 1.32 12.36 -0.50
CA GLN A 60 1.42 13.45 0.46
C GLN A 60 2.57 13.16 1.44
N PRO A 61 3.29 14.20 1.89
CA PRO A 61 4.19 14.08 3.03
C PRO A 61 3.34 14.12 4.31
N GLU A 62 2.85 12.97 4.76
CA GLU A 62 2.31 12.89 6.12
C GLU A 62 3.45 13.03 7.12
N LEU A 63 3.48 14.12 7.89
CA LEU A 63 3.83 14.00 9.30
C LEU A 63 2.57 13.48 10.01
N GLN A 64 2.61 12.23 10.49
CA GLN A 64 1.75 11.86 11.61
C GLN A 64 2.25 12.52 12.89
#